data_AF-A0A957CNK6-F1
#
_entry.id   AF-A0A957CNK6-F1
#
_cell.length_a   1.000
_cell.length_b   1.000
_cell.length_c   1.000
_cell.angle_alpha   90.00
_cell.angle_beta   90.00
_cell.angle_gamma   90.00
#
_symmetry.space_group_name_H-M   'P 1'
#
loop_
_entity.id
_entity.type
_entity.pdbx_description
1 polymer ?
#
loop_
_entity_poly.entity_id
_entity_poly.type
_entity_poly.pdbx_seq_one_letter_code
_entity_poly.pdbx_strand_id
1 'polypeptide(L)'
;PISLMVDGRWRQRAEYDNAELTWLTRADTRDTNESLVDNLTLLAKADYLAIMSDRVYGVVPGLPDKFPLSSQYHHLLFNGDLGYEPVFITGRQPELFGVSLYADTFDEVQPPARAAAFLDARPHLTMGRADESFTVYDHPLTIVFKNTGKMTAVEMHELFVP
;
A
#
# COMPACT_ATOMS: atom_id res chain seq x y z
N PRO A 1 9.28 -7.70 -8.07
CA PRO A 1 10.60 -7.37 -8.68
C PRO A 1 10.90 -8.18 -9.96
N ILE A 2 11.20 -7.54 -11.08
CA ILE A 2 11.87 -8.22 -12.21
C ILE A 2 13.33 -8.50 -11.83
N SER A 3 14.00 -9.46 -12.48
CA SER A 3 15.44 -9.65 -12.26
C SER A 3 16.22 -8.52 -12.92
N LEU A 4 17.14 -7.88 -12.19
CA LEU A 4 17.94 -6.76 -12.70
C LEU A 4 19.33 -6.69 -12.05
N MET A 5 20.25 -5.96 -12.69
CA MET A 5 21.54 -5.61 -12.11
C MET A 5 21.38 -4.47 -11.10
N VAL A 6 21.83 -4.67 -9.86
CA VAL A 6 21.89 -3.65 -8.80
C VAL A 6 23.29 -3.66 -8.20
N ASP A 7 23.98 -2.53 -8.23
CA ASP A 7 25.35 -2.37 -7.70
C ASP A 7 26.33 -3.46 -8.19
N GLY A 8 26.26 -3.78 -9.48
CA GLY A 8 27.11 -4.80 -10.10
C GLY A 8 26.75 -6.25 -9.74
N ARG A 9 25.67 -6.49 -9.00
CA ARG A 9 25.16 -7.83 -8.68
C ARG A 9 23.85 -8.10 -9.38
N TRP A 10 23.73 -9.27 -9.99
CA TRP A 10 22.46 -9.74 -10.54
C TRP A 10 21.53 -10.07 -9.39
N ARG A 11 20.38 -9.40 -9.32
CA ARG A 11 19.34 -9.63 -8.31
C ARG A 11 18.14 -10.30 -8.96
N GLN A 12 17.68 -11.39 -8.37
CA GLN A 12 16.51 -12.14 -8.84
C GLN A 12 15.35 -12.03 -7.87
N ARG A 13 14.12 -12.13 -8.39
CA ARG A 13 12.91 -12.19 -7.56
C ARG A 13 12.96 -13.34 -6.56
N ALA A 14 13.47 -14.49 -7.01
CA ALA A 14 13.53 -15.73 -6.24
C ALA A 14 14.51 -15.68 -5.05
N GLU A 15 15.28 -14.61 -4.88
CA GLU A 15 16.12 -14.40 -3.70
C GLU A 15 15.30 -14.13 -2.43
N TYR A 16 14.03 -13.79 -2.59
CA TYR A 16 13.14 -13.43 -1.50
C TYR A 16 11.95 -14.38 -1.45
N ASP A 17 11.58 -14.78 -0.24
CA ASP A 17 10.27 -15.38 -0.01
C ASP A 17 9.22 -14.31 -0.23
N ASN A 18 8.35 -14.52 -1.23
CA ASN A 18 7.30 -13.59 -1.58
C ASN A 18 5.95 -14.24 -1.29
N ALA A 19 5.05 -13.48 -0.68
CA ALA A 19 3.65 -13.81 -0.55
C ALA A 19 2.83 -12.59 -1.02
N GLU A 20 1.60 -12.85 -1.47
CA GLU A 20 0.65 -11.82 -1.84
C GLU A 20 -0.49 -11.83 -0.82
N LEU A 21 -0.90 -10.64 -0.39
CA LEU A 21 -2.09 -10.53 0.44
C LEU A 21 -3.32 -10.62 -0.47
N THR A 22 -4.06 -11.72 -0.40
CA THR A 22 -5.14 -12.03 -1.35
C THR A 22 -6.46 -11.39 -0.96
N TRP A 23 -6.40 -10.13 -0.54
CA TRP A 23 -7.60 -9.35 -0.27
C TRP A 23 -8.16 -8.91 -1.59
N LEU A 24 -9.33 -9.44 -1.95
CA LEU A 24 -10.12 -8.98 -3.09
C LEU A 24 -9.58 -9.39 -4.47
N THR A 25 -8.88 -10.53 -4.56
CA THR A 25 -8.39 -11.07 -5.84
C THR A 25 -9.54 -11.43 -6.82
N ARG A 26 -10.80 -11.57 -6.34
CA ARG A 26 -11.97 -11.95 -7.17
C ARG A 26 -13.17 -11.01 -6.96
N ALA A 27 -14.00 -10.87 -7.99
CA ALA A 27 -15.13 -9.94 -8.02
C ALA A 27 -16.24 -10.22 -6.99
N ASP A 28 -16.31 -11.45 -6.47
CA ASP A 28 -17.26 -11.94 -5.48
C ASP A 28 -16.65 -12.16 -4.09
N THR A 29 -15.36 -11.85 -3.90
CA THR A 29 -14.69 -12.04 -2.61
C THR A 29 -15.22 -11.03 -1.59
N ARG A 30 -15.64 -11.53 -0.43
CA ARG A 30 -15.80 -10.73 0.80
C ARG A 30 -14.55 -10.87 1.65
N ASP A 31 -14.22 -9.85 2.42
CA ASP A 31 -13.28 -10.02 3.51
C ASP A 31 -13.94 -10.82 4.63
N THR A 32 -13.22 -11.82 5.12
CA THR A 32 -13.68 -12.71 6.18
C THR A 32 -12.66 -12.70 7.30
N ASN A 33 -13.06 -13.10 8.49
CA ASN A 33 -12.10 -13.25 9.59
C ASN A 33 -11.01 -14.30 9.26
N GLU A 34 -11.35 -15.34 8.50
CA GLU A 34 -10.37 -16.32 8.03
C GLU A 34 -9.31 -15.66 7.12
N SER A 35 -9.74 -14.90 6.11
CA SER A 35 -8.79 -14.21 5.24
C SER A 35 -8.03 -13.13 5.99
N LEU A 36 -8.63 -12.46 6.97
CA LEU A 36 -7.91 -11.54 7.85
C LEU A 36 -6.76 -12.26 8.57
N VAL A 37 -7.05 -13.34 9.28
CA VAL A 37 -6.05 -14.11 10.06
C VAL A 37 -4.92 -14.64 9.19
N ASP A 38 -5.23 -15.16 8.00
CA ASP A 38 -4.21 -15.63 7.05
C ASP A 38 -3.25 -14.51 6.65
N ASN A 39 -3.79 -13.33 6.37
CA ASN A 39 -3.00 -12.18 5.93
C ASN A 39 -2.22 -11.54 7.08
N LEU A 40 -2.78 -11.47 8.29
CA LEU A 40 -2.05 -11.06 9.49
C LEU A 40 -0.90 -12.03 9.81
N THR A 41 -1.08 -13.33 9.53
CA THR A 41 0.00 -14.33 9.67
C THR A 41 1.14 -14.09 8.68
N LEU A 42 0.82 -13.67 7.45
CA LEU A 42 1.83 -13.26 6.46
C LEU A 42 2.55 -11.99 6.89
N LEU A 43 1.82 -10.98 7.35
CA LEU A 43 2.39 -9.72 7.86
C LEU A 43 3.33 -9.95 9.04
N ALA A 44 2.92 -10.74 10.04
CA ALA A 44 3.74 -11.06 11.20
C ALA A 44 5.11 -11.69 10.81
N LYS A 45 5.16 -12.44 9.70
CA LYS A 45 6.40 -13.05 9.19
C LYS A 45 7.21 -12.12 8.29
N ALA A 46 6.59 -11.17 7.61
CA ALA A 46 7.22 -10.36 6.59
C ALA A 46 8.13 -9.26 7.18
N ASP A 47 9.35 -9.15 6.65
CA ASP A 47 10.24 -8.02 6.96
C ASP A 47 9.85 -6.73 6.25
N TYR A 48 9.27 -6.86 5.05
CA TYR A 48 8.83 -5.75 4.22
C TYR A 48 7.47 -6.04 3.61
N LEU A 49 6.67 -5.00 3.46
CA LEU A 49 5.41 -5.01 2.73
C LEU A 49 5.53 -3.99 1.60
N ALA A 50 5.14 -4.35 0.38
CA ALA A 50 5.16 -3.46 -0.76
C ALA A 50 3.76 -3.28 -1.33
N ILE A 51 3.28 -2.04 -1.34
CA ILE A 51 2.09 -1.63 -2.07
C ILE A 51 2.57 -1.04 -3.38
N MET A 52 2.21 -1.68 -4.48
CA MET A 52 2.74 -1.32 -5.81
C MET A 52 1.94 -0.19 -6.47
N SER A 53 0.65 -0.06 -6.16
CA SER A 53 -0.26 0.97 -6.66
C SER A 53 -1.42 1.22 -5.70
N ASP A 54 -2.20 2.26 -6.00
CA ASP A 54 -3.42 2.69 -5.31
C ASP A 54 -4.66 1.83 -5.60
N ARG A 55 -4.54 0.80 -6.43
CA ARG A 55 -5.69 -0.03 -6.88
C ARG A 55 -6.59 -0.51 -5.75
N VAL A 56 -5.99 -0.89 -4.63
CA VAL A 56 -6.72 -1.44 -3.48
C VAL A 56 -6.99 -0.34 -2.45
N TYR A 57 -5.94 0.31 -1.94
CA TYR A 57 -6.08 1.29 -0.87
C TYR A 57 -6.82 2.58 -1.29
N GLY A 58 -6.85 2.89 -2.58
CA GLY A 58 -7.59 4.02 -3.11
C GLY A 58 -9.08 3.74 -3.29
N VAL A 59 -9.60 2.54 -3.01
CA VAL A 59 -11.03 2.22 -3.20
C VAL A 59 -11.62 1.55 -1.97
N VAL A 60 -10.93 0.54 -1.44
CA VAL A 60 -11.45 -0.31 -0.37
C VAL A 60 -11.81 0.46 0.88
N PRO A 61 -10.99 1.40 1.39
CA PRO A 61 -11.31 2.14 2.61
C PRO A 61 -12.65 2.90 2.52
N GLY A 62 -13.04 3.37 1.32
CA GLY A 62 -14.31 4.06 1.06
C GLY A 62 -15.54 3.15 0.99
N LEU A 63 -15.38 1.84 1.10
CA LEU A 63 -16.47 0.85 1.02
C LEU A 63 -16.59 0.00 2.31
N PRO A 64 -16.66 0.60 3.51
CA PRO A 64 -16.63 -0.13 4.77
C PRO A 64 -17.82 -1.07 4.97
N ASP A 65 -18.99 -0.75 4.40
CA ASP A 65 -20.17 -1.63 4.46
C ASP A 65 -19.95 -2.94 3.67
N LYS A 66 -19.08 -2.92 2.67
CA LYS A 66 -18.77 -4.07 1.81
C LYS A 66 -17.50 -4.79 2.24
N PHE A 67 -16.51 -4.05 2.75
CA PHE A 67 -15.18 -4.53 3.11
C PHE A 67 -14.72 -4.04 4.50
N PRO A 68 -15.45 -4.34 5.57
CA PRO A 68 -15.21 -3.77 6.91
C PRO A 68 -13.82 -4.07 7.48
N LEU A 69 -13.24 -5.23 7.18
CA LEU A 69 -11.92 -5.63 7.71
C LEU A 69 -10.80 -5.04 6.85
N SER A 70 -10.93 -5.13 5.53
CA SER A 70 -9.90 -4.63 4.61
C SER A 70 -9.80 -3.10 4.64
N SER A 71 -10.92 -2.39 4.86
CA SER A 71 -10.90 -0.94 5.10
C SER A 71 -10.09 -0.61 6.35
N GLN A 72 -10.39 -1.26 7.48
CA GLN A 72 -9.70 -1.03 8.75
C GLN A 72 -8.19 -1.25 8.64
N TYR A 73 -7.76 -2.32 7.99
CA TYR A 73 -6.34 -2.57 7.78
C TYR A 73 -5.61 -1.45 7.05
N HIS A 74 -6.19 -0.87 6.00
CA HIS A 74 -5.48 0.19 5.27
C HIS A 74 -5.31 1.42 6.15
N HIS A 75 -6.32 1.75 6.97
CA HIS A 75 -6.19 2.78 8.00
C HIS A 75 -5.09 2.42 9.02
N LEU A 76 -5.14 1.23 9.63
CA LEU A 76 -4.16 0.77 10.63
C LEU A 76 -2.74 0.71 10.06
N LEU A 77 -2.57 0.24 8.83
CA LEU A 77 -1.28 0.19 8.15
C LEU A 77 -0.73 1.60 7.91
N PHE A 78 -1.54 2.51 7.39
CA PHE A 78 -1.08 3.85 7.01
C PHE A 78 -0.84 4.76 8.20
N ASN A 79 -1.54 4.51 9.31
CA ASN A 79 -1.28 5.12 10.62
C ASN A 79 -0.03 4.54 11.30
N GLY A 80 0.44 3.37 10.88
CA GLY A 80 1.59 2.67 11.48
C GLY A 80 1.21 1.76 12.66
N ASP A 81 -0.07 1.61 12.96
CA ASP A 81 -0.60 0.83 14.09
C ASP A 81 -0.26 -0.67 13.98
N LEU A 82 -0.07 -1.17 12.75
CA LEU A 82 0.37 -2.55 12.50
C LEU A 82 1.89 -2.76 12.68
N GLY A 83 2.64 -1.75 13.15
CA GLY A 83 4.08 -1.84 13.35
C GLY A 83 4.89 -1.77 12.05
N TYR A 84 4.32 -1.17 11.01
CA TYR A 84 4.96 -0.97 9.70
C TYR A 84 5.24 0.50 9.45
N GLU A 85 6.46 0.81 9.03
CA GLU A 85 6.88 2.16 8.70
C GLU A 85 7.26 2.28 7.23
N PRO A 86 6.78 3.31 6.50
CA PRO A 86 7.22 3.54 5.13
C PRO A 86 8.71 3.88 5.09
N VAL A 87 9.48 3.11 4.32
CA VAL A 87 10.94 3.27 4.18
C VAL A 87 11.37 3.69 2.77
N PHE A 88 10.54 3.40 1.77
CA PHE A 88 10.81 3.80 0.39
C PHE A 88 9.51 4.13 -0.32
N ILE A 89 9.51 5.24 -1.06
CA ILE A 89 8.35 5.74 -1.79
C ILE A 89 8.86 6.21 -3.14
N THR A 90 8.19 5.77 -4.19
CA THR A 90 8.48 6.20 -5.55
C THR A 90 7.20 6.33 -6.34
N GLY A 91 7.14 7.35 -7.16
CA GLY A 91 6.09 7.58 -8.13
C GLY A 91 6.69 8.40 -9.27
N ARG A 92 6.05 8.35 -10.43
CA ARG A 92 6.34 9.25 -11.54
C ARG A 92 5.05 9.94 -11.90
N GLN A 93 5.11 11.23 -12.21
CA GLN A 93 3.96 11.98 -12.67
C GLN A 93 4.38 12.89 -13.83
N PRO A 94 3.44 13.25 -14.72
CA PRO A 94 3.68 14.30 -15.69
C PRO A 94 4.10 15.60 -15.00
N GLU A 95 5.09 16.28 -15.57
CA GLU A 95 5.55 17.58 -15.11
C GLU A 95 5.33 18.62 -16.21
N LEU A 96 4.71 19.74 -15.84
CA LEU A 96 4.47 20.86 -16.73
C LEU A 96 4.98 22.13 -16.07
N PHE A 97 5.96 22.79 -16.71
CA PHE A 97 6.60 24.01 -16.21
C PHE A 97 7.16 23.90 -14.77
N GLY A 98 7.67 22.73 -14.40
CA GLY A 98 8.23 22.48 -13.05
C GLY A 98 7.17 22.20 -11.97
N VAL A 99 5.90 22.04 -12.35
CA VAL A 99 4.81 21.61 -11.48
C VAL A 99 4.41 20.19 -11.85
N SER A 100 4.41 19.28 -10.87
CA SER A 100 3.92 17.91 -11.06
C SER A 100 2.39 17.86 -11.01
N LEU A 101 1.77 17.10 -11.92
CA LEU A 101 0.32 16.86 -11.91
C LEU A 101 0.05 15.55 -11.19
N TYR A 102 -0.42 15.62 -9.95
CA TYR A 102 -0.78 14.42 -9.17
C TYR A 102 -2.28 14.19 -9.24
N ALA A 103 -2.67 12.96 -9.54
CA ALA A 103 -4.00 12.49 -9.17
C ALA A 103 -4.05 12.27 -7.66
N ASP A 104 -5.20 12.56 -7.05
CA ASP A 104 -5.44 12.15 -5.67
C ASP A 104 -5.61 10.62 -5.62
N THR A 105 -4.77 9.97 -4.82
CA THR A 105 -4.78 8.52 -4.61
C THR A 105 -5.09 8.15 -3.16
N PHE A 106 -5.30 9.16 -2.30
CA PHE A 106 -5.52 9.04 -0.86
C PHE A 106 -6.85 9.67 -0.42
N ASP A 107 -7.82 9.72 -1.33
CA ASP A 107 -9.16 10.26 -1.08
C ASP A 107 -9.89 9.48 0.02
N GLU A 108 -9.74 8.15 0.03
CA GLU A 108 -10.40 7.26 0.99
C GLU A 108 -9.58 6.97 2.25
N VAL A 109 -8.28 7.29 2.28
CA VAL A 109 -7.39 6.97 3.41
C VAL A 109 -6.28 8.00 3.56
N GLN A 110 -5.99 8.42 4.79
CA GLN A 110 -4.91 9.37 5.05
C GLN A 110 -3.56 8.79 4.61
N PRO A 111 -2.71 9.54 3.87
CA PRO A 111 -1.40 9.06 3.50
C PRO A 111 -0.51 8.91 4.74
N PRO A 112 0.39 7.90 4.78
CA PRO A 112 1.46 7.85 5.78
C PRO A 112 2.28 9.16 5.75
N ALA A 113 2.76 9.62 6.90
CA ALA A 113 3.46 10.91 7.00
C ALA A 113 4.63 11.05 6.00
N ARG A 114 5.38 9.97 5.76
CA ARG A 114 6.48 9.97 4.78
C ARG A 114 5.97 10.07 3.33
N ALA A 115 4.79 9.52 3.03
CA ALA A 115 4.16 9.62 1.72
C ALA A 115 3.66 11.05 1.47
N ALA A 116 3.00 11.65 2.46
CA ALA A 116 2.62 13.07 2.39
C ALA A 116 3.84 13.96 2.14
N ALA A 117 4.90 13.80 2.93
CA ALA A 117 6.15 14.55 2.74
C ALA A 117 6.81 14.31 1.38
N PHE A 118 6.70 13.09 0.81
CA PHE A 118 7.20 12.79 -0.53
C PHE A 118 6.42 13.55 -1.62
N LEU A 119 5.09 13.59 -1.52
CA LEU A 119 4.23 14.31 -2.46
C LEU A 119 4.44 15.84 -2.37
N ASP A 120 4.60 16.35 -1.15
CA ASP A 120 4.83 17.78 -0.87
C ASP A 120 6.26 18.26 -1.18
N ALA A 121 7.19 17.34 -1.44
CA ALA A 121 8.60 17.68 -1.68
C ALA A 121 8.83 18.54 -2.94
N ARG A 122 7.86 18.56 -3.87
CA ARG A 122 7.90 19.38 -5.08
C ARG A 122 6.58 20.14 -5.29
N PRO A 123 6.62 21.30 -5.95
CA PRO A 123 5.40 21.98 -6.38
C PRO A 123 4.52 21.03 -7.19
N HIS A 124 3.28 20.87 -6.75
CA HIS A 124 2.32 20.02 -7.41
C HIS A 124 0.93 20.64 -7.46
N LEU A 125 0.13 20.14 -8.39
CA LEU A 125 -1.28 20.43 -8.50
C LEU A 125 -2.06 19.12 -8.48
N THR A 126 -3.06 19.06 -7.61
CA THR A 126 -4.00 17.94 -7.53
C THR A 126 -5.37 18.42 -7.99
N MET A 127 -5.97 17.72 -8.96
CA MET A 127 -7.30 18.05 -9.50
C MET A 127 -8.37 17.05 -9.04
N GLY A 128 -8.09 16.32 -7.97
CA GLY A 128 -8.90 15.19 -7.49
C GLY A 128 -8.46 13.87 -8.12
N ARG A 129 -9.36 12.88 -8.05
CA ARG A 129 -9.11 11.51 -8.52
C ARG A 129 -9.06 11.44 -10.05
N ALA A 130 -8.09 10.68 -10.58
CA ALA A 130 -8.04 10.32 -11.99
C ALA A 130 -8.58 8.90 -12.22
N ASP A 131 -8.88 8.56 -13.46
CA ASP A 131 -9.24 7.20 -13.85
C ASP A 131 -8.09 6.21 -13.54
N GLU A 132 -8.43 4.97 -13.16
CA GLU A 132 -7.46 3.93 -12.80
C GLU A 132 -6.41 3.69 -13.90
N SER A 133 -6.76 3.93 -15.17
CA SER A 133 -5.83 3.83 -16.30
C SER A 133 -4.58 4.72 -16.11
N PHE A 134 -4.72 5.86 -15.41
CA PHE A 134 -3.63 6.82 -15.17
C PHE A 134 -2.91 6.60 -13.85
N THR A 135 -3.60 6.14 -12.79
CA THR A 135 -2.96 5.96 -11.46
C THR A 135 -2.46 4.54 -11.24
N VAL A 136 -3.18 3.51 -11.67
CA VAL A 136 -2.84 2.11 -11.37
C VAL A 136 -1.81 1.54 -12.33
N TYR A 137 -1.96 1.80 -13.63
CA TYR A 137 -1.16 1.15 -14.68
C TYR A 137 -0.04 2.03 -15.23
N ASP A 138 -0.32 3.31 -15.45
CA ASP A 138 0.61 4.25 -16.08
C ASP A 138 1.57 4.88 -15.05
N HIS A 139 1.03 5.42 -13.97
CA HIS A 139 1.79 6.19 -12.97
C HIS A 139 1.55 5.77 -11.50
N PRO A 140 1.81 4.51 -11.15
CA PRO A 140 1.55 4.03 -9.80
C PRO A 140 2.47 4.67 -8.76
N LEU A 141 1.89 5.00 -7.61
CA LEU A 141 2.63 5.32 -6.40
C LEU A 141 2.96 4.01 -5.67
N THR A 142 4.24 3.67 -5.63
CA THR A 142 4.74 2.51 -4.90
C THR A 142 5.24 2.94 -3.52
N ILE A 143 4.80 2.24 -2.49
CA ILE A 143 5.21 2.43 -1.09
C ILE A 143 5.72 1.10 -0.55
N VAL A 144 6.94 1.10 -0.02
CA VAL A 144 7.53 -0.04 0.69
C VAL A 144 7.60 0.31 2.16
N PHE A 145 7.00 -0.55 2.97
CA PHE A 145 7.01 -0.50 4.41
C PHE A 145 7.99 -1.54 4.96
N LYS A 146 8.64 -1.21 6.07
CA LYS A 146 9.45 -2.13 6.86
C LYS A 146 8.69 -2.48 8.14
N ASN A 147 8.70 -3.76 8.49
CA ASN A 147 8.14 -4.24 9.76
C ASN A 147 9.11 -3.89 10.91
N THR A 148 8.89 -2.75 11.56
CA THR A 148 9.71 -2.27 12.69
C THR A 148 9.15 -2.74 14.03
N GLY A 149 7.83 -2.86 14.15
CA GLY A 149 7.13 -3.27 15.37
C GLY A 149 7.20 -4.77 15.66
N LYS A 150 7.38 -5.61 14.63
CA LYS A 150 7.49 -7.08 14.76
C LYS A 150 6.35 -7.71 15.57
N MET A 151 5.15 -7.16 15.40
CA MET A 151 3.95 -7.63 16.06
C MET A 151 3.57 -9.04 15.58
N THR A 152 2.97 -9.80 16.48
CA THR A 152 2.34 -11.08 16.18
C THR A 152 1.00 -10.87 15.47
N ALA A 153 0.52 -11.88 14.76
CA ALA A 153 -0.79 -11.84 14.12
C ALA A 153 -1.93 -11.63 15.13
N VAL A 154 -1.76 -12.13 16.36
CA VAL A 154 -2.74 -11.96 17.45
C VAL A 154 -2.80 -10.50 17.90
N GLU A 155 -1.65 -9.88 18.17
CA GLU A 155 -1.59 -8.45 18.55
C GLU A 155 -2.17 -7.55 17.45
N MET A 156 -1.88 -7.85 16.17
CA MET A 156 -2.48 -7.10 15.06
C MET A 156 -4.01 -7.30 15.00
N HIS A 157 -4.50 -8.51 15.23
CA HIS A 157 -5.93 -8.83 15.17
C HIS A 157 -6.73 -8.11 16.25
N GLU A 158 -6.14 -7.87 17.43
CA GLU A 158 -6.78 -7.13 18.53
C GLU A 158 -7.10 -5.67 18.19
N LEU A 159 -6.48 -5.11 17.15
CA LEU A 159 -6.74 -3.76 16.67
C LEU A 159 -8.01 -3.65 15.81
N PHE A 160 -8.52 -4.77 15.30
CA PHE A 160 -9.71 -4.78 14.44
C PHE A 160 -10.98 -4.76 15.29
N VAL A 161 -11.89 -3.84 14.95
CA VAL A 161 -13.19 -3.68 15.60
C VAL A 161 -14.25 -4.48 14.83
N PRO A 162 -15.22 -5.12 15.53
CA PRO A 162 -16.33 -5.85 14.92
C PRO A 162 -17.24 -5.00 14.02
#